data_AF-A0A383E4W0-F1
#
_entry.id   AF-A0A383E4W0-F1
#
_cell.length_a   1.000
_cell.length_b   1.000
_cell.length_c   1.000
_cell.angle_alpha   90.00
_cell.angle_beta   90.00
_cell.angle_gamma   90.00
#
_symmetry.space_group_name_H-M   'P 1'
#
loop_
_entity.id
_entity.type
_entity.pdbx_description
1 polymer ?
#
loop_
_entity_poly.entity_id
_entity_poly.type
_entity_poly.pdbx_seq_one_letter_code
_entity_poly.pdbx_strand_id
1 'polypeptide(L)'
;STVDSFSFISAFTIGRDLTTLLNLNQNDIDILRYTRWGLLITALLSIILAMYFESAVDIWYTVGSFVVPTLLFPLIAGLYRIKVKYSLLLMIMPMIVSISWHLYGLAHPSANGYSGYIWDLDPMYPGVILSGILFYRWKK
;
A
#
# COMPACT_ATOMS: atom_id res chain seq x y z
N SER A 1 4.26 -14.34 19.35
CA SER A 1 5.04 -13.10 19.54
C SER A 1 4.99 -12.20 18.30
N THR A 2 5.54 -12.59 17.14
CA THR A 2 5.50 -11.76 15.91
C THR A 2 4.09 -11.53 15.38
N VAL A 3 3.29 -12.61 15.24
CA VAL A 3 1.90 -12.53 14.78
C VAL A 3 1.04 -11.69 15.72
N ASP A 4 1.21 -11.85 17.04
CA ASP A 4 0.47 -11.06 18.04
C ASP A 4 0.79 -9.57 17.92
N SER A 5 2.08 -9.21 17.78
CA SER A 5 2.52 -7.83 17.62
C SER A 5 2.02 -7.20 16.32
N PHE A 6 2.14 -7.89 15.17
CA PHE A 6 1.67 -7.36 13.89
C PHE A 6 0.14 -7.26 13.81
N SER A 7 -0.57 -8.23 14.41
CA SER A 7 -2.02 -8.20 14.46
C SER A 7 -2.51 -7.03 15.32
N PHE A 8 -1.85 -6.78 16.46
CA PHE A 8 -2.17 -5.65 17.32
C PHE A 8 -1.88 -4.30 16.66
N ILE A 9 -0.71 -4.14 16.01
CA ILE A 9 -0.37 -2.90 15.30
C ILE A 9 -1.39 -2.62 14.19
N SER A 10 -1.71 -3.62 13.36
CA SER A 10 -2.68 -3.47 12.27
C SER A 10 -4.08 -3.14 12.81
N ALA A 11 -4.51 -3.82 13.86
CA ALA A 11 -5.78 -3.56 14.53
C ALA A 11 -5.86 -2.15 15.13
N PHE A 12 -4.76 -1.65 15.69
CA PHE A 12 -4.69 -0.30 16.24
C PHE A 12 -4.73 0.76 15.12
N THR A 13 -4.02 0.54 14.01
CA THR A 13 -4.11 1.42 12.83
C THR A 13 -5.55 1.50 12.29
N ILE A 14 -6.25 0.37 12.21
CA ILE A 14 -7.67 0.34 11.84
C ILE A 14 -8.53 1.04 12.90
N GLY A 15 -8.27 0.78 14.18
CA GLY A 15 -9.09 1.27 15.29
C GLY A 15 -8.96 2.77 15.54
N ARG A 16 -7.80 3.37 15.28
CA ARG A 16 -7.48 4.77 15.56
C ARG A 16 -7.34 5.60 14.29
N ASP A 17 -6.45 5.21 13.38
CA ASP A 17 -6.09 6.08 12.25
C ASP A 17 -7.20 6.12 11.21
N LEU A 18 -7.78 4.95 10.87
CA LEU A 18 -8.90 4.88 9.93
C LEU A 18 -10.17 5.52 10.50
N THR A 19 -10.47 5.32 11.79
CA THR A 19 -11.64 5.93 12.44
C THR A 19 -11.51 7.44 12.56
N THR A 20 -10.29 7.95 12.76
CA THR A 20 -9.99 9.38 12.70
C THR A 20 -10.27 9.94 11.31
N LEU A 21 -9.84 9.24 10.25
CA LEU A 21 -10.09 9.65 8.87
C LEU A 21 -11.60 9.66 8.52
N LEU A 22 -12.38 8.75 9.14
CA LEU A 22 -13.84 8.68 9.00
C LEU A 22 -14.60 9.64 9.92
N ASN A 23 -13.91 10.50 10.68
CA ASN A 23 -14.50 11.42 11.66
C ASN A 23 -15.41 10.72 12.70
N LEU A 24 -15.07 9.50 13.08
CA LEU A 24 -15.76 8.77 14.15
C LEU A 24 -15.32 9.25 15.53
N ASN A 25 -16.05 8.85 16.58
CA ASN A 25 -15.76 9.25 17.95
C ASN A 25 -14.36 8.78 18.38
N GLN A 26 -13.59 9.68 19.00
CA GLN A 26 -12.20 9.45 19.40
C GLN A 26 -12.04 9.30 20.92
N ASN A 27 -13.13 8.98 21.63
CA ASN A 27 -13.06 8.66 23.05
C ASN A 27 -12.27 7.35 23.28
N ASP A 28 -11.53 7.24 24.38
CA ASP A 28 -10.70 6.07 24.68
C ASP A 28 -11.49 4.75 24.66
N ILE A 29 -12.73 4.78 25.15
CA ILE A 29 -13.64 3.63 25.16
C ILE A 29 -13.99 3.19 23.72
N ASP A 30 -14.23 4.14 22.83
CA ASP A 30 -14.58 3.88 21.44
C ASP A 30 -13.35 3.41 20.65
N ILE A 31 -12.17 4.02 20.85
CA ILE A 31 -10.91 3.56 20.25
C ILE A 31 -10.58 2.12 20.68
N LEU A 32 -10.77 1.77 21.96
CA LEU A 32 -10.62 0.39 22.44
C LEU A 32 -11.59 -0.56 21.74
N ARG A 33 -12.85 -0.15 21.57
CA ARG A 33 -13.86 -0.93 20.86
C ARG A 33 -13.51 -1.11 19.39
N TYR A 34 -13.09 -0.04 18.70
CA TYR A 34 -12.67 -0.09 17.30
C TYR A 34 -11.41 -0.91 17.09
N THR A 35 -10.45 -0.86 18.02
CA THR A 35 -9.24 -1.70 17.97
C THR A 35 -9.59 -3.18 18.09
N ARG A 36 -10.55 -3.54 18.96
CA ARG A 36 -11.06 -4.93 19.04
C ARG A 36 -11.72 -5.39 17.73
N TRP A 37 -12.48 -4.50 17.08
CA TRP A 37 -12.99 -4.77 15.72
C TRP A 37 -11.86 -4.85 14.69
N GLY A 38 -10.84 -4.01 14.81
CA GLY A 38 -9.64 -4.05 13.99
C GLY A 38 -8.90 -5.39 14.08
N LEU A 39 -8.89 -6.03 15.25
CA LEU A 39 -8.33 -7.38 15.40
C LEU A 39 -9.11 -8.41 14.58
N LEU A 40 -10.45 -8.37 14.64
CA LEU A 40 -11.30 -9.25 13.86
C LEU A 40 -11.12 -9.03 12.36
N ILE A 41 -11.07 -7.76 11.91
CA ILE A 41 -10.83 -7.40 10.51
C ILE A 41 -9.45 -7.89 10.05
N THR A 42 -8.41 -7.67 10.86
CA THR A 42 -7.04 -8.11 10.55
C THR A 42 -6.97 -9.63 10.41
N ALA A 43 -7.60 -10.38 11.34
CA ALA A 43 -7.64 -11.84 11.28
C ALA A 43 -8.37 -12.34 10.03
N LEU A 44 -9.51 -11.75 9.70
CA LEU A 44 -10.27 -12.10 8.50
C LEU A 44 -9.47 -11.82 7.21
N LEU A 45 -8.90 -10.63 7.08
CA LEU A 45 -8.06 -10.28 5.94
C LEU A 45 -6.85 -11.20 5.81
N SER A 46 -6.23 -11.57 6.94
CA SER A 46 -5.09 -12.50 6.94
C SER A 46 -5.48 -13.88 6.41
N ILE A 47 -6.65 -14.40 6.81
CA ILE A 47 -7.17 -15.69 6.32
C ILE A 47 -7.47 -15.61 4.83
N ILE A 48 -8.13 -14.54 4.37
CA ILE A 48 -8.45 -14.33 2.95
C ILE A 48 -7.16 -14.30 2.11
N LEU A 49 -6.15 -13.55 2.55
CA LEU A 49 -4.86 -13.47 1.84
C LEU A 49 -4.12 -14.81 1.85
N ALA A 50 -4.14 -15.54 2.96
CA ALA A 50 -3.54 -16.87 3.06
C ALA A 50 -4.23 -17.93 2.18
N MET A 51 -5.52 -17.74 1.86
CA MET A 51 -6.25 -18.59 0.92
C MET A 51 -5.99 -18.21 -0.54
N TYR A 52 -5.68 -16.94 -0.82
CA TYR A 52 -5.47 -16.44 -2.18
C TYR A 52 -4.04 -16.67 -2.69
N PHE A 53 -3.02 -16.49 -1.84
CA PHE A 53 -1.62 -16.63 -2.23
C PHE A 53 -1.05 -17.98 -1.82
N GLU A 54 -0.34 -18.64 -2.74
CA GLU A 54 0.33 -19.93 -2.48
C GLU A 54 1.64 -19.74 -1.71
N SER A 55 2.35 -18.63 -1.95
CA SER A 55 3.62 -18.31 -1.30
C SER A 55 3.57 -16.98 -0.57
N ALA A 56 4.16 -16.93 0.64
CA ALA A 56 4.32 -15.68 1.38
C ALA A 56 5.19 -14.66 0.61
N VAL A 57 6.13 -15.14 -0.19
CA VAL A 57 6.98 -14.29 -1.04
C VAL A 57 6.15 -13.48 -2.02
N ASP A 58 5.14 -14.08 -2.65
CA ASP A 58 4.28 -13.43 -3.64
C ASP A 58 3.46 -12.28 -3.03
N ILE A 59 3.02 -12.44 -1.77
CA ILE A 59 2.34 -11.39 -1.02
C ILE A 59 3.26 -10.17 -0.89
N TRP A 60 4.49 -10.39 -0.43
CA TRP A 60 5.42 -9.29 -0.17
C TRP A 60 5.89 -8.62 -1.46
N TYR A 61 6.10 -9.37 -2.54
CA TYR A 61 6.40 -8.79 -3.86
C TYR A 61 5.23 -7.98 -4.40
N THR A 62 4.03 -8.56 -4.44
CA THR A 62 2.84 -7.88 -4.98
C THR A 62 2.51 -6.60 -4.21
N VAL A 63 2.51 -6.66 -2.88
CA VAL A 63 2.28 -5.49 -2.02
C VAL A 63 3.41 -4.48 -2.18
N GLY A 64 4.68 -4.94 -2.22
CA GLY A 64 5.85 -4.10 -2.42
C GLY A 64 5.78 -3.29 -3.71
N SER A 65 5.38 -3.92 -4.82
CA SER A 65 5.29 -3.27 -6.13
C SER A 65 4.28 -2.12 -6.18
N PHE A 66 3.29 -2.09 -5.27
CA PHE A 66 2.34 -0.98 -5.17
C PHE A 66 2.70 0.03 -4.07
N VAL A 67 3.20 -0.44 -2.94
CA VAL A 67 3.47 0.42 -1.77
C VAL A 67 4.72 1.27 -1.97
N VAL A 68 5.80 0.71 -2.53
CA VAL A 68 7.05 1.44 -2.80
C VAL A 68 6.84 2.70 -3.66
N PRO A 69 6.24 2.63 -4.87
CA PRO A 69 6.05 3.82 -5.70
C PRO A 69 5.14 4.88 -5.07
N THR A 70 4.21 4.43 -4.22
CA THR A 70 3.24 5.27 -3.51
C THR A 70 3.87 6.05 -2.37
N LEU A 71 4.77 5.43 -1.59
CA LEU A 71 5.27 6.01 -0.33
C LEU A 71 6.70 6.54 -0.40
N LEU A 72 7.55 6.05 -1.31
CA LEU A 72 8.99 6.36 -1.30
C LEU A 72 9.27 7.87 -1.32
N PHE A 73 8.73 8.60 -2.32
CA PHE A 73 8.96 10.04 -2.43
C PHE A 73 8.20 10.89 -1.41
N PRO A 74 6.93 10.60 -1.08
CA PRO A 74 6.24 11.26 0.04
C PRO A 74 6.97 11.10 1.38
N LEU A 75 7.55 9.93 1.65
CA LEU A 75 8.35 9.69 2.84
C LEU A 75 9.62 10.53 2.84
N ILE A 76 10.36 10.59 1.72
CA ILE A 76 11.53 11.46 1.57
C ILE A 76 11.14 12.93 1.78
N ALA A 77 10.02 13.36 1.20
CA ALA A 77 9.52 14.72 1.37
C ALA A 77 9.25 15.05 2.85
N GLY A 78 8.60 14.14 3.57
CA GLY A 78 8.34 14.28 5.00
C GLY A 78 9.62 14.29 5.85
N LEU A 79 10.55 13.36 5.58
CA LEU A 79 11.81 13.22 6.31
C LEU A 79 12.69 14.47 6.18
N TYR A 80 12.79 15.04 4.99
CA TYR A 80 13.59 16.24 4.71
C TYR A 80 12.79 17.55 4.79
N ARG A 81 11.52 17.50 5.24
CA ARG A 81 10.61 18.65 5.36
C ARG A 81 10.46 19.45 4.05
N ILE A 82 10.54 18.78 2.91
CA ILE A 82 10.38 19.37 1.58
C ILE A 82 8.88 19.61 1.35
N LYS A 83 8.52 20.86 1.05
CA LYS A 83 7.12 21.22 0.79
C LYS A 83 6.73 20.76 -0.62
N VAL A 84 5.78 19.84 -0.70
CA VAL A 84 5.21 19.36 -1.98
C VAL A 84 3.83 19.99 -2.17
N LYS A 85 3.58 20.61 -3.33
CA LYS A 85 2.31 21.30 -3.61
C LYS A 85 1.09 20.36 -3.62
N TYR A 86 1.24 19.16 -4.16
CA TYR A 86 0.16 18.20 -4.39
C TYR A 86 0.48 16.83 -3.80
N SER A 87 0.59 16.75 -2.46
CA SER A 87 1.01 15.52 -1.76
C SER A 87 0.11 14.32 -2.02
N LEU A 88 -1.22 14.50 -2.06
CA LEU A 88 -2.16 13.40 -2.31
C LEU A 88 -2.00 12.83 -3.73
N LEU A 89 -1.84 13.70 -4.73
CA LEU A 89 -1.61 13.27 -6.12
C LEU A 89 -0.26 12.55 -6.28
N LEU A 90 0.75 12.94 -5.49
CA LEU A 90 2.04 12.26 -5.48
C LEU A 90 1.95 10.82 -4.94
N MET A 91 0.96 10.51 -4.11
CA MET A 91 0.70 9.16 -3.62
C MET A 91 -0.19 8.37 -4.59
N ILE A 92 -1.30 8.98 -5.04
CA ILE A 92 -2.34 8.28 -5.81
C ILE A 92 -1.87 7.97 -7.24
N MET A 93 -1.21 8.91 -7.93
CA MET A 93 -0.86 8.72 -9.34
C MET A 93 0.13 7.55 -9.57
N PRO A 94 1.23 7.43 -8.80
CA PRO A 94 2.13 6.28 -8.90
C PRO A 94 1.46 4.95 -8.57
N MET A 95 0.55 4.94 -7.58
CA MET A 95 -0.22 3.76 -7.22
C MET A 95 -1.08 3.27 -8.38
N ILE A 96 -1.83 4.18 -9.01
CA ILE A 96 -2.69 3.85 -10.16
C ILE A 96 -1.85 3.28 -11.29
N VAL A 97 -0.72 3.90 -11.64
CA VAL A 97 0.15 3.41 -12.72
C VAL A 97 0.67 2.01 -12.43
N SER A 98 1.11 1.75 -11.20
CA SER A 98 1.62 0.42 -10.81
C SER A 98 0.52 -0.63 -10.87
N ILE A 99 -0.68 -0.32 -10.40
CA ILE A 99 -1.85 -1.22 -10.49
C ILE A 99 -2.23 -1.48 -11.95
N SER A 100 -2.31 -0.43 -12.78
CA SER A 100 -2.62 -0.58 -14.20
C SER A 100 -1.60 -1.45 -14.93
N TRP A 101 -0.32 -1.30 -14.61
CA TRP A 101 0.75 -2.12 -15.18
C TRP A 101 0.65 -3.59 -14.78
N HIS A 102 0.33 -3.84 -13.51
CA HIS A 102 0.11 -5.20 -13.01
C HIS A 102 -1.10 -5.87 -13.67
N LEU A 103 -2.24 -5.17 -13.75
CA LEU A 103 -3.44 -5.65 -14.43
C LEU A 103 -3.18 -5.93 -15.92
N TYR A 104 -2.37 -5.09 -16.57
CA TYR A 104 -1.97 -5.33 -17.95
C TYR A 104 -1.14 -6.62 -18.10
N GLY A 105 -0.19 -6.86 -17.19
CA GLY A 105 0.63 -8.07 -17.19
C GLY A 105 -0.17 -9.35 -16.91
N LEU A 106 -1.24 -9.26 -16.11
CA LEU A 106 -2.19 -10.37 -15.92
C LEU A 106 -3.02 -10.65 -17.19
N ALA A 107 -3.38 -9.61 -17.95
CA ALA A 107 -4.18 -9.74 -19.17
C ALA A 107 -3.36 -10.26 -20.38
N HIS A 108 -2.04 -10.09 -20.37
CA HIS A 108 -1.15 -10.54 -21.44
C HIS A 108 -0.10 -11.53 -20.90
N PRO A 109 -0.50 -12.75 -20.50
CA PRO A 109 0.48 -13.74 -20.04
C PRO A 109 1.46 -14.09 -21.16
N SER A 110 2.75 -14.14 -20.80
CA SER A 110 3.82 -14.58 -21.69
C SER A 110 3.66 -16.07 -22.03
N ALA A 111 4.31 -16.51 -23.13
CA ALA A 111 4.24 -17.90 -23.62
C ALA A 111 4.65 -18.97 -22.59
N ASN A 112 5.31 -18.58 -21.49
CA ASN A 112 5.74 -19.45 -20.39
C ASN A 112 4.77 -19.49 -19.20
N GLY A 113 3.58 -18.88 -19.29
CA GLY A 113 2.56 -18.87 -18.22
C GLY A 113 2.78 -17.81 -17.12
N TYR A 114 3.86 -17.02 -17.19
CA TYR A 114 4.11 -15.88 -16.32
C TYR A 114 3.41 -14.61 -16.83
N SER A 115 3.08 -13.68 -15.93
CA SER A 115 2.53 -12.37 -16.31
C SER A 115 3.46 -11.65 -17.30
N GLY A 116 2.96 -11.34 -18.50
CA GLY A 116 3.73 -10.62 -19.51
C GLY A 116 3.67 -9.13 -19.24
N TYR A 117 4.45 -8.69 -18.26
CA TYR A 117 4.63 -7.27 -18.00
C TYR A 117 5.22 -6.57 -19.23
N ILE A 118 4.88 -5.29 -19.40
CA ILE A 118 5.44 -4.49 -20.50
C ILE A 118 6.96 -4.45 -20.31
N TRP A 119 7.68 -4.95 -21.32
CA TRP A 119 9.15 -5.08 -21.31
C TRP A 119 9.72 -5.95 -20.18
N ASP A 120 8.91 -6.86 -19.62
CA ASP A 120 9.30 -7.71 -18.49
C ASP A 120 9.70 -6.89 -17.24
N LEU A 121 9.24 -5.63 -17.16
CA LEU A 121 9.49 -4.75 -16.05
C LEU A 121 8.43 -4.90 -14.97
N ASP A 122 8.89 -5.07 -13.73
CA ASP A 122 8.01 -5.10 -12.56
C ASP A 122 7.14 -3.82 -12.47
N PRO A 123 5.85 -3.95 -12.10
CA PRO A 123 4.94 -2.80 -11.92
C PRO A 123 5.45 -1.68 -11.02
N MET A 124 6.40 -1.97 -10.12
CA MET A 124 7.05 -0.99 -9.25
C MET A 124 7.77 0.11 -10.03
N TYR A 125 8.54 -0.26 -11.05
CA TYR A 125 9.43 0.67 -11.76
C TYR A 125 8.69 1.85 -12.43
N PRO A 126 7.64 1.65 -13.25
CA PRO A 126 6.92 2.75 -13.86
C PRO A 126 6.28 3.67 -12.81
N GLY A 127 5.78 3.10 -11.71
CA GLY A 127 5.27 3.88 -10.58
C GLY A 127 6.34 4.76 -9.93
N VAL A 128 7.51 4.19 -9.62
CA VAL A 128 8.61 4.92 -8.96
C VAL A 128 9.12 6.04 -9.84
N ILE A 129 9.28 5.78 -11.15
CA ILE A 129 9.70 6.78 -12.13
C ILE A 129 8.71 7.94 -12.16
N LEU A 130 7.41 7.66 -12.25
CA LEU A 130 6.38 8.69 -12.23
C LEU A 130 6.41 9.49 -10.92
N SER A 131 6.51 8.79 -9.78
CA SER A 131 6.61 9.41 -8.45
C SER A 131 7.79 10.39 -8.38
N GLY A 132 8.96 10.01 -8.91
CA GLY A 132 10.14 10.87 -8.97
C GLY A 132 9.96 12.10 -9.86
N ILE A 133 9.34 11.95 -11.04
CA ILE A 133 9.04 13.06 -11.95
C ILE A 133 8.07 14.05 -11.28
N LEU A 134 6.99 13.56 -10.69
CA LEU A 134 6.01 14.39 -9.99
C LEU A 134 6.62 15.09 -8.79
N PHE A 135 7.42 14.38 -8.00
CA PHE A 135 8.14 14.95 -6.87
C PHE A 135 9.08 16.08 -7.30
N TYR A 136 9.89 15.86 -8.33
CA TYR A 136 10.79 16.87 -8.87
C TYR A 136 10.05 18.11 -9.39
N ARG A 137 8.88 17.92 -10.02
CA ARG A 137 8.05 19.02 -10.55
C ARG A 137 7.30 19.80 -9.46
N TRP A 138 6.94 19.15 -8.35
CA TRP A 138 6.06 19.74 -7.32
C TRP A 138 6.75 20.10 -6.01
N LYS A 139 8.03 19.77 -5.85
CA LYS A 139 8.86 20.29 -4.75
C LYS A 139 8.97 21.82 -4.86
N LYS A 140 8.79 22.51 -3.74
CA LYS A 140 9.02 23.94 -3.59
C LYS A 140 10.36 24.21 -2.95
#